data_AF-A0A9D1KS20-F1
#
_entry.id   AF-A0A9D1KS20-F1
#
_cell.length_a   1.000
_cell.length_b   1.000
_cell.length_c   1.000
_cell.angle_alpha   90.00
_cell.angle_beta   90.00
_cell.angle_gamma   90.00
#
_symmetry.space_group_name_H-M   'P 1'
#
loop_
_entity.id
_entity.type
_entity.pdbx_description
1 polymer ?
#
loop_
_entity_poly.entity_id
_entity_poly.type
_entity_poly.pdbx_seq_one_letter_code
_entity_poly.pdbx_strand_id
1 'polypeptide(L)'
;MNKNYYAVIMAGGVGSRFYPMSTRTRPKQFLDILGTGETLIQQTFRRLSDVVPQENIFVVTNVIYHDAVLEQLPALTDDRVLCEPLMRNTAPCIAYASYKIRSRNPEAVMVVAPSDHYITNDRAFSHDVLLLLEKAAQTDRLYTMGVRPTRPDTG
;
A
#
# COMPACT_ATOMS: atom_id res chain seq x y z
N MET A 1 10.12 15.45 -4.74
CA MET A 1 8.87 14.78 -5.16
C MET A 1 7.71 15.77 -5.15
N ASN A 2 6.67 15.54 -5.96
CA ASN A 2 5.47 16.38 -5.99
C ASN A 2 4.67 16.21 -4.68
N LYS A 3 4.32 17.32 -4.01
CA LYS A 3 3.59 17.31 -2.73
C LYS A 3 2.13 16.91 -2.86
N ASN A 4 1.59 16.90 -4.08
CA ASN A 4 0.23 16.45 -4.37
C ASN A 4 0.15 14.94 -4.61
N TYR A 5 1.29 14.24 -4.68
CA TYR A 5 1.28 12.78 -4.81
C TYR A 5 1.17 12.13 -3.44
N TYR A 6 0.29 11.15 -3.34
CA TYR A 6 0.02 10.37 -2.15
C TYR A 6 0.09 8.87 -2.47
N ALA A 7 0.35 8.07 -1.45
CA ALA A 7 0.31 6.62 -1.57
C ALA A 7 -0.53 6.03 -0.45
N VAL A 8 -1.28 4.98 -0.77
CA VAL A 8 -2.07 4.21 0.18
C VAL A 8 -1.64 2.75 0.11
N ILE A 9 -1.12 2.24 1.22
CA ILE A 9 -0.76 0.84 1.38
C ILE A 9 -1.93 0.12 2.05
N MET A 10 -2.51 -0.87 1.37
CA MET A 10 -3.61 -1.68 1.91
C MET A 10 -3.05 -2.90 2.65
N ALA A 11 -3.17 -2.92 3.97
CA ALA A 11 -2.54 -3.91 4.86
C ALA A 11 -3.55 -4.69 5.73
N GLY A 12 -4.75 -4.98 5.20
CA GLY A 12 -5.80 -5.68 5.94
C GLY A 12 -5.78 -7.21 5.89
N GLY A 13 -5.04 -7.82 4.96
CA GLY A 13 -5.12 -9.27 4.72
C GLY A 13 -4.56 -10.10 5.87
N VAL A 14 -5.27 -11.15 6.32
CA VAL A 14 -4.74 -12.09 7.33
C VAL A 14 -3.64 -12.96 6.72
N GLY A 15 -3.85 -13.47 5.50
CA GLY A 15 -2.89 -14.35 4.83
C GLY A 15 -3.01 -15.83 5.19
N SER A 16 -4.23 -16.33 5.39
CA SER A 16 -4.52 -17.72 5.80
C SER A 16 -3.84 -18.81 4.98
N ARG A 17 -3.53 -18.56 3.70
CA ARG A 17 -2.78 -19.48 2.83
C ARG A 17 -1.34 -19.73 3.27
N PHE A 18 -0.78 -18.87 4.12
CA PHE A 18 0.57 -19.00 4.68
C PHE A 18 0.59 -19.66 6.06
N TYR A 19 -0.52 -20.25 6.51
CA TYR A 19 -0.51 -21.05 7.75
C TYR A 19 0.50 -22.21 7.62
N PRO A 20 1.33 -22.50 8.65
CA PRO A 20 1.30 -21.97 10.01
C PRO A 20 2.11 -20.69 10.25
N MET A 21 2.80 -20.16 9.23
CA MET A 21 3.63 -18.96 9.38
C MET A 21 2.81 -17.70 9.66
N SER A 22 1.68 -17.56 8.98
CA SER A 22 0.70 -16.50 9.20
C SER A 22 -0.33 -16.92 10.25
N THR A 23 -0.58 -16.03 11.20
CA THR A 23 -1.62 -16.16 12.22
C THR A 23 -2.48 -14.90 12.26
N ARG A 24 -3.57 -14.93 13.04
CA ARG A 24 -4.41 -13.75 13.26
C ARG A 24 -3.70 -12.61 13.97
N THR A 25 -2.68 -12.90 14.78
CA THR A 25 -1.87 -11.89 15.48
C THR A 25 -0.65 -11.47 14.66
N ARG A 26 -0.21 -12.30 13.71
CA ARG A 26 0.92 -12.01 12.82
C ARG A 26 0.56 -12.33 11.36
N PRO A 27 -0.14 -11.41 10.68
CA PRO A 27 -0.55 -11.61 9.29
C PRO A 27 0.64 -11.55 8.32
N LYS A 28 0.41 -12.03 7.08
CA LYS A 28 1.47 -12.30 6.09
C LYS A 28 2.34 -11.08 5.72
N GLN A 29 1.79 -9.87 5.75
CA GLN A 29 2.50 -8.65 5.38
C GLN A 29 3.59 -8.27 6.38
N PHE A 30 3.55 -8.84 7.59
CA PHE A 30 4.58 -8.67 8.62
C PHE A 30 5.54 -9.86 8.68
N LEU A 31 5.54 -10.72 7.66
CA LEU A 31 6.48 -11.84 7.54
C LEU A 31 7.55 -11.50 6.49
N ASP A 32 8.79 -11.82 6.81
CA ASP A 32 9.87 -11.91 5.82
C ASP A 32 9.77 -13.28 5.12
N ILE A 33 8.83 -13.38 4.18
CA ILE A 33 8.56 -14.61 3.42
C ILE A 33 9.71 -14.92 2.44
N LEU A 34 10.50 -13.91 2.09
CA LEU A 34 11.54 -13.98 1.07
C LEU A 34 12.93 -14.24 1.65
N GLY A 35 13.08 -14.14 2.98
CA GLY A 35 14.35 -14.30 3.67
C GLY A 35 15.34 -13.17 3.37
N THR A 36 14.85 -11.97 3.03
CA THR A 36 15.69 -10.83 2.63
C THR A 36 16.01 -9.90 3.80
N GLY A 37 15.46 -10.14 5.00
CA GLY A 37 15.54 -9.28 6.16
C GLY A 37 14.51 -8.13 6.16
N GLU A 38 13.61 -8.07 5.17
CA GLU A 38 12.55 -7.07 5.06
C GLU A 38 11.19 -7.75 4.84
N THR A 39 10.18 -7.31 5.57
CA THR A 39 8.80 -7.78 5.36
C THR A 39 8.20 -7.17 4.08
N LEU A 40 7.13 -7.79 3.54
CA LEU A 40 6.49 -7.30 2.32
C LEU A 40 5.95 -5.86 2.45
N ILE A 41 5.45 -5.48 3.63
CA ILE A 41 4.99 -4.11 3.88
C ILE A 41 6.15 -3.11 3.88
N GLN A 42 7.31 -3.48 4.45
CA GLN A 42 8.53 -2.66 4.45
C GLN A 42 9.05 -2.46 3.03
N GLN A 43 9.11 -3.53 2.22
CA GLN A 43 9.50 -3.43 0.80
C GLN A 43 8.55 -2.53 0.01
N THR A 44 7.24 -2.63 0.25
CA THR A 44 6.23 -1.80 -0.40
C THR A 44 6.37 -0.33 0.00
N PHE A 45 6.56 -0.04 1.29
CA PHE A 45 6.77 1.31 1.79
C PHE A 45 8.06 1.94 1.24
N ARG A 46 9.17 1.20 1.24
CA ARG A 46 10.46 1.63 0.67
C ARG A 46 10.30 2.02 -0.79
N ARG A 47 9.69 1.14 -1.60
CA ARG A 47 9.47 1.38 -3.03
C ARG A 47 8.60 2.61 -3.32
N LEU A 48 7.54 2.81 -2.53
CA LEU A 48 6.67 4.00 -2.66
C LEU A 48 7.35 5.28 -2.20
N SER A 49 8.27 5.19 -1.22
CA SER A 49 9.06 6.33 -0.74
C SER A 49 10.01 6.90 -1.79
N ASP A 50 10.33 6.14 -2.85
CA ASP A 50 11.14 6.63 -3.97
C ASP A 50 10.34 7.59 -4.90
N VAL A 51 9.00 7.56 -4.82
CA VAL A 51 8.11 8.28 -5.77
C VAL A 51 7.14 9.25 -5.09
N VAL A 52 6.81 9.03 -3.82
CA VAL A 52 5.89 9.83 -3.01
C VAL A 52 6.60 10.26 -1.71
N PRO A 53 6.47 11.54 -1.26
CA PRO A 53 7.02 11.96 0.03
C PRO A 53 6.54 11.05 1.16
N GLN A 54 7.40 10.66 2.09
CA GLN A 54 7.05 9.72 3.16
C GLN A 54 5.86 10.22 4.01
N GLU A 55 5.78 11.53 4.22
CA GLU A 55 4.68 12.20 4.92
C GLU A 55 3.33 12.12 4.18
N ASN A 56 3.32 11.67 2.93
CA ASN A 56 2.13 11.47 2.09
C ASN A 56 1.79 9.99 1.88
N ILE A 57 2.50 9.08 2.56
CA ILE A 57 2.19 7.65 2.55
C ILE A 57 1.28 7.32 3.73
N PHE A 58 0.17 6.66 3.44
CA PHE A 58 -0.80 6.18 4.42
C PHE A 58 -0.87 4.66 4.37
N VAL A 59 -1.15 4.05 5.52
CA VAL A 59 -1.46 2.62 5.61
C VAL A 59 -2.91 2.49 6.06
N VAL A 60 -3.71 1.72 5.34
CA VAL A 60 -5.05 1.32 5.80
C VAL A 60 -4.98 -0.11 6.29
N THR A 61 -5.38 -0.34 7.53
CA THR A 61 -5.29 -1.65 8.18
C THR A 61 -6.43 -1.86 9.17
N ASN A 62 -6.58 -3.07 9.72
CA ASN A 62 -7.51 -3.28 10.82
C ASN A 62 -6.96 -2.68 12.13
N VAL A 63 -7.84 -2.21 13.00
CA VAL A 63 -7.47 -1.67 14.33
C VAL A 63 -6.53 -2.56 15.14
N ILE A 64 -6.67 -3.89 15.04
CA ILE A 64 -5.81 -4.84 15.77
C ILE A 64 -4.35 -4.87 15.29
N TYR A 65 -4.05 -4.31 14.12
CA TYR A 65 -2.72 -4.29 13.53
C TYR A 65 -2.07 -2.90 13.59
N HIS A 66 -2.69 -1.93 14.27
CA HIS A 66 -2.17 -0.56 14.39
C HIS A 66 -0.71 -0.54 14.85
N ASP A 67 -0.45 -1.12 16.02
CA ASP A 67 0.87 -1.07 16.65
C ASP A 67 1.91 -1.85 15.83
N ALA A 68 1.51 -2.97 15.24
CA ALA A 68 2.36 -3.76 14.35
C ALA A 68 2.78 -2.97 13.10
N VAL A 69 1.90 -2.13 12.54
CA VAL A 69 2.25 -1.26 11.41
C VAL A 69 3.29 -0.22 11.84
N LEU A 70 3.12 0.42 12.99
CA LEU A 70 4.07 1.42 13.50
C LEU A 70 5.43 0.80 13.86
N GLU A 71 5.44 -0.42 14.40
CA GLU A 71 6.67 -1.18 14.64
C GLU A 71 7.39 -1.50 13.33
N GLN A 72 6.66 -1.91 12.30
CA GLN A 72 7.23 -2.28 11.00
C GLN A 72 7.70 -1.06 10.20
N LEU A 73 7.01 0.08 10.34
CA LEU A 73 7.23 1.31 9.57
C LEU A 73 7.41 2.50 10.52
N PRO A 74 8.56 2.63 11.20
CA PRO A 74 8.79 3.66 12.23
C PRO A 74 8.84 5.10 11.68
N ALA A 75 8.88 5.28 10.36
CA ALA A 75 8.75 6.58 9.71
C ALA A 75 7.30 7.12 9.69
N LEU A 76 6.31 6.26 9.95
CA LEU A 76 4.90 6.64 10.01
C LEU A 76 4.52 7.15 11.40
N THR A 77 3.55 8.06 11.42
CA THR A 77 2.87 8.57 12.61
C THR A 77 1.44 8.03 12.67
N ASP A 78 0.82 8.02 13.86
CA ASP A 78 -0.57 7.55 14.08
C ASP A 78 -1.57 8.11 13.07
N ASP A 79 -1.45 9.39 12.72
CA ASP A 79 -2.38 10.05 11.79
C ASP A 79 -2.29 9.52 10.34
N ARG A 80 -1.31 8.67 10.05
CA ARG A 80 -1.07 7.99 8.77
C ARG A 80 -1.42 6.51 8.77
N VAL A 81 -1.76 5.95 9.94
CA VAL A 81 -2.29 4.58 10.06
C VAL A 81 -3.80 4.66 10.21
N LEU A 82 -4.50 4.46 9.11
CA LEU A 82 -5.96 4.52 9.05
C LEU A 82 -6.55 3.16 9.45
N CYS A 83 -7.06 3.07 10.67
CA CYS A 83 -7.65 1.84 11.19
C CYS A 83 -9.11 1.65 10.76
N GLU A 84 -9.38 0.55 10.06
CA GLU A 84 -10.73 0.04 9.82
C GLU A 84 -11.20 -0.79 11.04
N PRO A 85 -12.44 -0.58 11.52
CA PRO A 85 -12.97 -1.37 12.63
C PRO A 85 -13.25 -2.82 12.22
N LEU A 86 -13.56 -3.04 10.94
CA LEU A 86 -13.91 -4.33 10.36
C LEU A 86 -13.31 -4.41 8.96
N MET A 87 -12.84 -5.59 8.57
CA MET A 87 -12.37 -5.83 7.21
C MET A 87 -13.55 -5.85 6.24
N ARG A 88 -13.65 -4.86 5.35
CA ARG A 88 -14.77 -4.69 4.40
C ARG A 88 -14.34 -4.74 2.92
N ASN A 89 -13.23 -5.43 2.63
CA ASN A 89 -12.60 -5.51 1.30
C ASN A 89 -12.05 -4.17 0.78
N THR A 90 -11.64 -4.15 -0.48
CA THR A 90 -10.85 -3.08 -1.11
C THR A 90 -11.59 -1.76 -1.26
N ALA A 91 -12.85 -1.76 -1.70
CA ALA A 91 -13.55 -0.52 -2.03
C ALA A 91 -13.77 0.41 -0.82
N PRO A 92 -14.23 -0.06 0.35
CA PRO A 92 -14.35 0.79 1.55
C PRO A 92 -13.00 1.30 2.07
N CYS A 93 -11.97 0.46 2.01
CA CYS A 93 -10.60 0.84 2.36
C CYS A 93 -10.10 2.01 1.50
N ILE A 94 -10.24 1.91 0.17
CA ILE A 94 -9.87 2.99 -0.76
C ILE A 94 -10.71 4.24 -0.49
N ALA A 95 -12.03 4.11 -0.35
CA ALA A 95 -12.92 5.25 -0.11
C ALA A 95 -12.56 6.00 1.19
N TYR A 96 -12.22 5.27 2.26
CA TYR A 96 -11.82 5.84 3.54
C TYR A 96 -10.52 6.64 3.40
N ALA A 97 -9.49 6.06 2.77
CA ALA A 97 -8.23 6.73 2.51
C ALA A 97 -8.40 7.97 1.62
N SER A 98 -9.14 7.84 0.50
CA SER A 98 -9.44 8.95 -0.40
C SER A 98 -10.07 10.13 0.33
N TYR A 99 -11.06 9.87 1.20
CA TYR A 99 -11.74 10.94 1.92
C TYR A 99 -10.80 11.65 2.91
N LYS A 100 -9.99 10.88 3.65
CA LYS A 100 -9.00 11.42 4.59
C LYS A 100 -7.92 12.22 3.88
N ILE A 101 -7.38 11.72 2.77
CA ILE A 101 -6.36 12.42 1.98
C ILE A 101 -6.94 13.70 1.37
N ARG A 102 -8.13 13.63 0.75
CA ARG A 102 -8.81 14.79 0.17
C ARG A 102 -9.08 15.90 1.19
N SER A 103 -9.41 15.55 2.43
CA SER A 103 -9.59 16.55 3.50
C SER A 103 -8.31 17.29 3.88
N ARG A 104 -7.13 16.73 3.57
CA ARG A 104 -5.82 17.35 3.80
C ARG A 104 -5.31 18.09 2.57
N ASN A 105 -5.52 17.51 1.39
CA ASN A 105 -5.12 18.08 0.11
C ASN A 105 -6.20 17.79 -0.94
N PRO A 106 -7.00 18.79 -1.34
CA PRO A 106 -8.02 18.64 -2.38
C PRO A 106 -7.46 18.28 -3.76
N GLU A 107 -6.20 18.62 -4.04
CA GLU A 107 -5.50 18.36 -5.30
C GLU A 107 -4.72 17.03 -5.29
N ALA A 108 -4.96 16.19 -4.28
CA ALA A 108 -4.24 14.94 -4.12
C ALA A 108 -4.50 13.95 -5.25
N VAL A 109 -3.42 13.38 -5.78
CA VAL A 109 -3.42 12.24 -6.69
C VAL A 109 -2.76 11.09 -5.96
N MET A 110 -3.48 9.98 -5.82
CA MET A 110 -3.01 8.85 -5.02
C MET A 110 -2.78 7.59 -5.85
N VAL A 111 -1.70 6.88 -5.51
CA VAL A 111 -1.49 5.48 -5.92
C VAL A 111 -1.94 4.57 -4.78
N VAL A 112 -2.64 3.49 -5.10
CA VAL A 112 -3.05 2.46 -4.12
C VAL A 112 -2.26 1.19 -4.39
N ALA A 113 -1.57 0.67 -3.38
CA ALA A 113 -0.74 -0.53 -3.47
C ALA A 113 -1.12 -1.54 -2.38
N PRO A 114 -1.33 -2.83 -2.74
CA PRO A 114 -1.41 -3.90 -1.74
C PRO A 114 -0.07 -4.08 -1.02
N SER A 115 -0.10 -4.35 0.29
CA SER A 115 1.11 -4.52 1.11
C SER A 115 1.84 -5.84 0.90
N ASP A 116 1.30 -6.73 0.08
CA ASP A 116 1.62 -8.16 0.01
C ASP A 116 1.97 -8.64 -1.41
N HIS A 117 2.22 -7.71 -2.33
CA HIS A 117 2.68 -8.01 -3.68
C HIS A 117 4.21 -8.13 -3.73
N TYR A 118 4.69 -9.14 -4.46
CA TYR A 118 6.11 -9.31 -4.74
C TYR A 118 6.49 -8.65 -6.06
N ILE A 119 7.40 -7.67 -6.01
CA ILE A 119 7.90 -6.93 -7.16
C ILE A 119 9.41 -6.84 -7.03
N THR A 120 10.14 -7.31 -8.05
CA THR A 120 11.61 -7.42 -8.05
C THR A 120 12.32 -6.28 -8.76
N ASN A 121 11.63 -5.57 -9.66
CA ASN A 121 12.20 -4.46 -10.42
C ASN A 121 11.66 -3.12 -9.89
N ASP A 122 12.25 -2.67 -8.78
CA ASP A 122 11.85 -1.41 -8.11
C ASP A 122 11.96 -0.20 -9.06
N ARG A 123 12.98 -0.15 -9.93
CA ARG A 123 13.15 0.97 -10.88
C ARG A 123 12.03 1.05 -11.90
N ALA A 124 11.65 -0.09 -12.49
CA ALA A 124 10.54 -0.14 -13.45
C ALA A 124 9.21 0.23 -12.76
N PHE A 125 8.96 -0.29 -11.56
CA PHE A 125 7.80 0.09 -10.78
C PHE A 125 7.75 1.59 -10.51
N SER A 126 8.83 2.19 -10.02
CA SER A 126 8.87 3.61 -9.70
C SER A 126 8.66 4.48 -10.94
N HIS A 127 9.23 4.09 -12.08
CA HIS A 127 8.99 4.74 -13.37
C HIS A 127 7.50 4.69 -13.75
N ASP A 128 6.89 3.50 -13.73
CA ASP A 128 5.50 3.30 -14.13
C ASP A 128 4.53 4.04 -13.20
N VAL A 129 4.77 4.01 -11.88
CA VAL A 129 3.94 4.72 -10.89
C VAL A 129 4.02 6.23 -11.10
N LEU A 130 5.22 6.80 -11.32
CA LEU A 130 5.37 8.23 -11.58
C LEU A 130 4.65 8.65 -12.86
N LEU A 131 4.77 7.87 -13.93
CA LEU A 131 4.07 8.11 -15.19
C LEU A 131 2.55 8.10 -14.99
N LEU A 132 2.02 7.13 -14.25
CA LEU A 132 0.58 7.04 -13.96
C LEU A 132 0.09 8.19 -13.08
N LEU A 133 0.85 8.57 -12.04
CA LEU A 133 0.54 9.71 -11.19
C LEU A 133 0.49 11.02 -12.01
N GLU A 134 1.45 11.22 -12.91
CA GLU A 134 1.48 12.39 -13.80
C GLU A 134 0.25 12.43 -14.73
N LYS A 135 -0.12 11.29 -15.33
CA LYS A 135 -1.31 11.21 -16.20
C LYS A 135 -2.61 11.37 -15.44
N ALA A 136 -2.71 10.79 -14.25
CA ALA A 136 -3.87 10.94 -13.36
C ALA A 136 -4.02 12.39 -12.87
N ALA A 137 -2.93 13.13 -12.67
CA ALA A 137 -2.99 14.54 -12.30
C ALA A 137 -3.56 15.45 -13.40
N GLN A 138 -3.56 15.00 -14.65
CA GLN A 138 -3.97 15.78 -15.82
C GLN A 138 -5.34 15.37 -16.38
N THR A 139 -5.96 14.31 -15.84
CA THR A 139 -7.18 13.73 -16.42
C THR A 139 -8.12 13.23 -15.33
N ASP A 140 -9.42 13.25 -15.60
CA ASP A 140 -10.44 12.66 -14.72
C ASP A 140 -10.65 11.18 -15.05
N ARG A 141 -9.61 10.37 -14.84
CA ARG A 141 -9.60 8.94 -15.18
C ARG A 141 -8.95 8.11 -14.07
N LEU A 142 -9.47 6.89 -13.92
CA LEU A 142 -8.83 5.86 -13.10
C LEU A 142 -7.83 5.07 -13.95
N TYR A 143 -6.64 4.88 -13.39
CA TYR A 143 -5.55 4.15 -14.02
C TYR A 143 -5.26 2.85 -13.27
N THR A 144 -4.87 1.83 -14.02
CA THR A 144 -4.50 0.51 -13.49
C THR A 144 -3.16 0.07 -14.07
N MET A 145 -2.34 -0.59 -13.27
CA MET A 145 -1.12 -1.24 -13.74
C MET A 145 -1.43 -2.65 -14.23
N GLY A 146 -1.25 -2.88 -15.54
CA GLY A 146 -1.35 -4.20 -16.14
C GLY A 146 -0.02 -4.94 -16.11
N VAL A 147 -0.05 -6.24 -15.84
CA VAL A 147 1.11 -7.13 -15.96
C VAL A 147 0.86 -8.10 -17.10
N ARG A 148 1.87 -8.33 -17.95
CA ARG A 148 1.74 -9.30 -19.05
C ARG A 148 1.56 -10.72 -18.47
N PRO A 149 0.46 -11.42 -18.78
CA PRO A 149 0.24 -12.78 -18.27
C PRO A 149 1.30 -13.75 -18.80
N THR A 150 1.76 -14.67 -17.95
CA THR A 150 2.65 -15.77 -18.32
C THR A 150 1.97 -17.14 -18.27
N ARG A 151 0.75 -17.20 -17.73
CA ARG A 151 -0.10 -18.39 -17.60
C ARG A 151 -1.59 -17.98 -17.51
N PRO A 152 -2.55 -18.89 -17.77
CA PRO A 152 -3.97 -18.63 -17.56
C PRO A 152 -4.35 -18.72 -16.07
N ASP A 153 -3.97 -17.71 -15.29
CA ASP A 153 -4.32 -17.62 -13.86
C ASP A 153 -5.79 -17.20 -13.69
N THR A 154 -6.55 -17.93 -12.86
CA THR A 154 -7.99 -17.71 -12.65
C THR A 154 -8.31 -16.91 -11.39
N GLY A 155 -7.30 -16.54 -10.58
CA GLY A 155 -7.47 -15.84 -9.30
C GLY A 155 -6.93 -16.59 -8.10
#